data_AF-A0A7Y3UMW8-F1
#
_entry.id   AF-A0A7Y3UMW8-F1
#
_cell.length_a   1.000
_cell.length_b   1.000
_cell.length_c   1.000
_cell.angle_alpha   90.00
_cell.angle_beta   90.00
_cell.angle_gamma   90.00
#
_symmetry.space_group_name_H-M   'P 1'
#
loop_
_entity.id
_entity.type
_entity.pdbx_description
1 polymer ?
#
loop_
_entity_poly.entity_id
_entity_poly.type
_entity_poly.pdbx_seq_one_letter_code
_entity_poly.pdbx_strand_id
1 'polypeptide(L)'
;MDNIPNRSICSDSVGSFISFVILKSLNPLISRCIQALECNKNTCPTGIATQKPELVKGLSVTNKTGRVANYHNGTVMTLVELMAAAGLDSVGKIERRHVNRRVDLNRIVRYDQIFLPVETGCLLDPNTVPDSFKPFMEELESKSSGSVSSLQNSIIHTVL
;
A
#
# COMPACT_ATOMS: atom_id res chain seq x y z
N MET A 1 -9.82 -30.22 -4.25
CA MET A 1 -10.10 -28.84 -4.68
C MET A 1 -10.64 -28.14 -3.47
N ASP A 2 -9.73 -27.66 -2.63
CA ASP A 2 -10.09 -27.13 -1.32
C ASP A 2 -10.74 -25.76 -1.49
N ASN A 3 -11.96 -25.63 -0.97
CA ASN A 3 -12.73 -24.40 -0.86
C ASN A 3 -11.85 -23.32 -0.23
N ILE A 4 -11.38 -22.36 -1.03
CA ILE A 4 -10.74 -21.15 -0.52
C ILE A 4 -11.87 -20.29 0.05
N PRO A 5 -12.01 -20.16 1.39
CA PRO A 5 -13.05 -19.31 1.96
C PRO A 5 -12.79 -17.89 1.50
N ASN A 6 -13.87 -17.13 1.23
CA ASN A 6 -13.90 -15.70 0.94
C ASN A 6 -12.82 -14.93 1.72
N ARG A 7 -11.60 -14.88 1.18
CA ARG A 7 -10.58 -13.93 1.60
C ARG A 7 -11.12 -12.62 1.08
N SER A 8 -11.77 -11.88 1.98
CA SER A 8 -12.08 -10.49 1.76
C SER A 8 -10.84 -9.86 1.11
N ILE A 9 -10.94 -9.32 -0.10
CA ILE A 9 -9.89 -8.52 -0.79
C ILE A 9 -9.19 -7.55 0.18
N CYS A 10 -9.95 -7.19 1.20
CA CYS A 10 -9.66 -6.40 2.36
C CYS A 10 -8.64 -6.99 3.38
N SER A 11 -8.52 -8.31 3.60
CA SER A 11 -7.45 -8.92 4.44
C SER A 11 -6.09 -8.74 3.78
N ASP A 12 -6.05 -8.75 2.45
CA ASP A 12 -4.84 -8.51 1.67
C ASP A 12 -4.43 -7.04 1.72
N SER A 13 -5.36 -6.11 1.99
CA SER A 13 -5.02 -4.70 2.24
C SER A 13 -4.38 -4.46 3.61
N VAL A 14 -4.71 -5.26 4.63
CA VAL A 14 -4.03 -5.19 5.95
C VAL A 14 -2.67 -5.91 5.90
N GLY A 15 -2.60 -7.03 5.15
CA GLY A 15 -1.33 -7.64 4.75
C GLY A 15 -0.45 -6.67 3.94
N SER A 16 -1.06 -5.88 3.05
CA SER A 16 -0.41 -4.78 2.34
C SER A 16 -0.09 -3.61 3.26
N PHE A 17 -0.81 -3.40 4.38
CA PHE A 17 -0.45 -2.40 5.39
C PHE A 17 0.77 -2.83 6.21
N ILE A 18 0.93 -4.13 6.49
CA ILE A 18 2.14 -4.68 7.11
C ILE A 18 3.29 -4.67 6.10
N SER A 19 3.04 -5.01 4.84
CA SER A 19 4.00 -4.83 3.75
C SER A 19 4.35 -3.35 3.55
N PHE A 20 3.41 -2.43 3.77
CA PHE A 20 3.62 -0.98 3.70
C PHE A 20 4.37 -0.47 4.92
N VAL A 21 4.16 -1.01 6.12
CA VAL A 21 5.02 -0.74 7.29
C VAL A 21 6.43 -1.27 7.02
N ILE A 22 6.58 -2.47 6.44
CA ILE A 22 7.88 -3.05 6.02
C ILE A 22 8.53 -2.28 4.84
N LEU A 23 7.75 -1.65 3.96
CA LEU A 23 8.26 -0.80 2.87
C LEU A 23 8.56 0.63 3.32
N LYS A 24 7.81 1.19 4.28
CA LYS A 24 8.10 2.48 4.95
C LYS A 24 9.24 2.34 5.99
N SER A 25 9.53 1.10 6.36
CA SER A 25 10.74 0.64 7.03
C SER A 25 12.00 0.83 6.19
N LEU A 26 11.92 1.26 4.92
CA LEU A 26 12.98 2.07 4.31
C LEU A 26 12.92 3.48 4.89
N ASN A 27 13.17 3.60 6.20
CA ASN A 27 13.51 4.90 6.77
C ASN A 27 14.74 5.40 5.99
N PRO A 28 14.69 6.59 5.36
CA PRO A 28 15.80 7.12 4.56
C PRO A 28 17.15 7.03 5.30
N LEU A 29 17.15 7.11 6.64
CA LEU A 29 18.33 7.01 7.47
C LEU A 29 19.11 5.68 7.37
N ILE A 30 18.47 4.56 7.00
CA ILE A 30 19.12 3.24 6.98
C ILE A 30 20.09 3.13 5.79
N SER A 31 19.70 3.67 4.63
CA SER A 31 20.57 3.82 3.46
C SER A 31 21.50 5.05 3.55
N ARG A 32 21.43 5.82 4.65
CA ARG A 32 22.06 7.13 4.91
C ARG A 32 21.50 8.31 4.10
N CYS A 33 20.22 8.33 3.73
CA CYS A 33 19.59 9.57 3.28
C CYS A 33 19.49 10.54 4.47
N ILE A 34 20.02 11.73 4.25
CA ILE A 34 20.10 12.83 5.23
C ILE A 34 19.01 13.87 5.00
N GLN A 35 17.99 13.55 4.21
CA GLN A 35 16.87 14.44 3.87
C GLN A 35 17.34 15.79 3.28
N ALA A 36 18.31 15.76 2.38
CA ALA A 36 18.82 16.97 1.69
C ALA A 36 17.80 17.60 0.72
N LEU A 37 16.69 16.93 0.42
CA LEU A 37 15.63 17.40 -0.49
C LEU A 37 16.10 17.72 -1.93
N GLU A 38 17.20 17.11 -2.37
CA GLU A 38 17.76 17.29 -3.72
C GLU A 38 17.62 16.05 -4.62
N CYS A 39 16.70 15.15 -4.29
CA CYS A 39 16.54 13.87 -4.98
C CYS A 39 16.24 14.03 -6.49
N ASN A 40 15.54 15.09 -6.87
CA ASN A 40 15.18 15.40 -8.25
C ASN A 40 16.31 16.08 -9.04
N LYS A 41 17.32 16.65 -8.38
CA LYS A 41 18.39 17.44 -9.02
C LYS A 41 19.57 16.58 -9.50
N ASN A 42 19.53 15.27 -9.25
CA ASN A 42 20.62 14.35 -9.56
C ASN A 42 21.95 14.67 -8.81
N THR A 43 21.88 15.44 -7.72
CA THR A 43 23.04 15.92 -6.91
C THR A 43 23.06 15.34 -5.50
N CYS A 44 22.35 14.23 -5.26
CA CYS A 44 22.23 13.65 -3.92
C CYS A 44 23.61 13.38 -3.29
N PRO A 45 23.98 14.05 -2.18
CA PRO A 45 25.31 13.97 -1.60
C PRO A 45 25.63 12.59 -1.00
N THR A 46 24.61 11.77 -0.80
CA THR A 46 24.73 10.43 -0.19
C THR A 46 24.85 9.31 -1.23
N GLY A 47 24.76 9.65 -2.52
CA GLY A 47 24.88 8.71 -3.62
C GLY A 47 23.64 7.83 -3.86
N ILE A 48 22.52 8.07 -3.17
CA ILE A 48 21.31 7.24 -3.25
C ILE A 48 20.47 7.57 -4.49
N ALA A 49 20.14 8.85 -4.68
CA ALA A 49 19.30 9.34 -5.77
C ALA A 49 20.16 10.17 -6.74
N THR A 50 21.15 9.52 -7.36
CA THR A 50 22.02 10.15 -8.36
C THR A 50 22.56 9.11 -9.35
N GLN A 51 22.68 9.53 -10.61
CA GLN A 51 23.31 8.79 -11.70
C GLN A 51 24.78 9.20 -11.89
N LYS A 52 25.27 10.19 -11.13
CA LYS A 52 26.64 10.69 -11.22
C LYS A 52 27.63 9.71 -10.57
N PRO A 53 28.57 9.10 -11.31
CA PRO A 53 29.44 8.04 -10.80
C PRO A 53 30.33 8.50 -9.63
N GLU A 54 30.70 9.78 -9.59
CA GLU A 54 31.48 10.38 -8.50
C GLU A 54 30.71 10.39 -7.16
N LEU A 55 29.39 10.58 -7.19
CA LEU A 55 28.53 10.59 -6.00
C LEU A 55 28.13 9.17 -5.59
N VAL A 56 27.92 8.27 -6.55
CA VAL A 56 27.60 6.85 -6.29
C VAL A 56 28.74 6.13 -5.55
N LYS A 57 30.01 6.53 -5.76
CA LYS A 57 31.15 5.98 -5.00
C LYS A 57 31.00 6.15 -3.48
N GLY A 58 30.27 7.15 -3.01
CA GLY A 58 29.96 7.34 -1.58
C GLY A 58 28.96 6.32 -1.02
N LEU A 59 28.26 5.57 -1.87
CA LEU A 59 27.31 4.53 -1.51
C LEU A 59 28.02 3.18 -1.32
N SER A 60 28.58 2.94 -0.13
CA SER A 60 29.13 1.62 0.23
C SER A 60 28.01 0.65 0.62
N VAL A 61 27.75 -0.37 -0.21
CA VAL A 61 26.71 -1.39 0.04
C VAL A 61 27.11 -2.30 1.20
N THR A 62 28.35 -2.80 1.20
CA THR A 62 28.87 -3.76 2.20
C THR A 62 28.74 -3.26 3.64
N ASN A 63 28.95 -1.96 3.88
CA ASN A 63 28.82 -1.37 5.21
C ASN A 63 27.36 -1.09 5.62
N LYS A 64 26.43 -1.06 4.67
CA LYS A 64 25.02 -0.69 4.91
C LYS A 64 24.11 -1.91 5.09
N THR A 65 24.45 -3.06 4.49
CA THR A 65 23.65 -4.29 4.56
C THR A 65 23.34 -4.73 5.99
N GLY A 66 24.32 -4.69 6.90
CA GLY A 66 24.12 -5.05 8.31
C GLY A 66 23.11 -4.14 9.02
N ARG A 67 23.07 -2.84 8.68
CA ARG A 67 22.10 -1.90 9.25
C ARG A 67 20.68 -2.17 8.76
N VAL A 68 20.53 -2.53 7.48
CA VAL A 68 19.25 -2.93 6.90
C VAL A 68 18.75 -4.21 7.58
N ALA A 69 19.62 -5.22 7.73
CA ALA A 69 19.27 -6.48 8.38
C ALA A 69 18.83 -6.27 9.84
N ASN A 70 19.60 -5.51 10.62
CA ASN A 70 19.25 -5.21 12.02
C ASN A 70 17.93 -4.45 12.14
N TYR A 71 17.70 -3.48 11.25
CA TYR A 71 16.46 -2.72 11.25
C TYR A 71 15.25 -3.58 10.86
N HIS A 72 15.40 -4.45 9.86
CA HIS A 72 14.36 -5.41 9.49
C HIS A 72 14.03 -6.35 10.67
N ASN A 73 15.06 -6.92 11.32
CA ASN A 73 14.88 -7.77 12.49
C ASN A 73 14.16 -7.03 13.63
N GLY A 74 14.52 -5.79 13.91
CA GLY A 74 13.84 -4.95 14.89
C GLY A 74 12.37 -4.69 14.52
N THR A 75 12.08 -4.43 13.25
CA THR A 75 10.71 -4.22 12.76
C THR A 75 9.85 -5.47 12.97
N VAL A 76 10.39 -6.65 12.64
CA VAL A 76 9.68 -7.93 12.83
C VAL A 76 9.44 -8.20 14.32
N MET A 77 10.43 -7.94 15.17
CA MET A 77 10.30 -8.09 16.62
C MET A 77 9.19 -7.21 17.20
N THR A 78 9.20 -5.91 16.86
CA THR A 78 8.16 -4.97 17.30
C THR A 78 6.77 -5.36 16.78
N LEU A 79 6.68 -5.89 15.56
CA LEU A 79 5.40 -6.41 15.05
C LEU A 79 4.88 -7.57 15.92
N VAL A 80 5.74 -8.51 16.29
CA VAL A 80 5.38 -9.64 17.17
C VAL A 80 4.93 -9.14 18.54
N GLU A 81 5.63 -8.17 19.13
CA GLU A 81 5.26 -7.57 20.41
C GLU A 81 3.88 -6.88 20.34
N LEU A 82 3.62 -6.11 19.27
CA LEU A 82 2.33 -5.47 19.05
C LEU A 82 1.20 -6.50 18.86
N MET A 83 1.47 -7.59 18.15
CA MET A 83 0.51 -8.67 17.96
C MET A 83 0.20 -9.39 19.27
N ALA A 84 1.23 -9.68 20.08
CA ALA A 84 1.06 -10.27 21.40
C ALA A 84 0.23 -9.35 22.32
N ALA A 85 0.49 -8.05 22.31
CA ALA A 85 -0.29 -7.06 23.05
C ALA A 85 -1.76 -6.99 22.58
N ALA A 86 -2.01 -7.22 21.29
CA ALA A 86 -3.35 -7.30 20.71
C ALA A 86 -4.04 -8.67 20.91
N GLY A 87 -3.34 -9.66 21.49
CA GLY A 87 -3.86 -11.02 21.68
C GLY A 87 -4.00 -11.82 20.39
N LEU A 88 -3.13 -11.59 19.40
CA LEU A 88 -3.16 -12.24 18.10
C LEU A 88 -1.96 -13.17 17.90
N ASP A 89 -2.22 -14.44 17.60
CA ASP A 89 -1.16 -15.46 17.45
C ASP A 89 -0.53 -15.51 16.05
N SER A 90 -1.13 -14.83 15.06
CA SER A 90 -0.66 -14.87 13.68
C SER A 90 -1.01 -13.61 12.91
N VAL A 91 -0.13 -13.24 11.96
CA VAL A 91 -0.26 -12.03 11.15
C VAL A 91 -1.56 -12.04 10.33
N GLY A 92 -2.02 -13.22 9.91
CA GLY A 92 -3.26 -13.39 9.14
C GLY A 92 -4.55 -13.09 9.91
N LYS A 93 -4.50 -13.01 11.25
CA LYS A 93 -5.65 -12.63 12.10
C LYS A 93 -5.80 -11.12 12.26
N ILE A 94 -4.91 -10.31 11.67
CA ILE A 94 -4.98 -8.85 11.78
C ILE A 94 -6.10 -8.32 10.88
N GLU A 95 -7.24 -8.05 11.50
CA GLU A 95 -8.41 -7.41 10.88
C GLU A 95 -8.49 -5.89 11.14
N ARG A 96 -9.32 -5.18 10.36
CA ARG A 96 -9.57 -3.73 10.48
C ARG A 96 -10.03 -3.30 11.87
N ARG A 97 -10.76 -4.16 12.58
CA ARG A 97 -11.24 -3.88 13.95
C ARG A 97 -10.12 -3.64 14.96
N HIS A 98 -8.90 -4.11 14.70
CA HIS A 98 -7.76 -3.93 15.59
C HIS A 98 -7.08 -2.56 15.45
N VAL A 99 -7.43 -1.76 14.42
CA VAL A 99 -6.76 -0.49 14.13
C VAL A 99 -7.72 0.68 14.36
N ASN A 100 -7.31 1.60 15.23
CA ASN A 100 -8.00 2.85 15.51
C ASN A 100 -7.30 4.02 14.81
N ARG A 101 -8.05 4.84 14.06
CA ARG A 101 -7.57 6.09 13.45
C ARG A 101 -8.20 7.28 14.15
N ARG A 102 -7.39 8.27 14.50
CA ARG A 102 -7.91 9.62 14.77
C ARG A 102 -8.30 10.26 13.44
N VAL A 103 -9.59 10.51 13.25
CA VAL A 103 -10.13 11.13 12.03
C VAL A 103 -10.22 12.65 12.21
N ASP A 104 -10.65 13.07 13.40
CA ASP A 104 -10.78 14.47 13.79
C ASP A 104 -10.12 14.72 15.15
N LEU A 105 -10.03 15.99 15.55
CA LEU A 105 -9.49 16.35 16.87
C LEU A 105 -10.19 15.61 18.01
N ASN A 106 -11.50 15.39 17.91
CA ASN A 106 -12.29 14.77 18.98
C ASN A 106 -12.82 13.37 18.63
N ARG A 107 -12.39 12.79 17.51
CA ARG A 107 -12.98 11.55 17.00
C ARG A 107 -11.93 10.51 16.63
N ILE A 108 -11.96 9.39 17.34
CA ILE A 108 -11.20 8.18 17.03
C ILE A 108 -12.18 7.11 16.56
N VAL A 109 -11.89 6.52 15.41
CA VAL A 109 -12.77 5.58 14.71
C VAL A 109 -11.96 4.35 14.32
N ARG A 110 -12.56 3.18 14.40
CA ARG A 110 -11.95 1.95 13.90
C ARG A 110 -11.93 1.92 12.37
N TYR A 111 -10.97 1.20 11.79
CA TYR A 111 -10.85 1.08 10.34
C TYR A 111 -12.04 0.37 9.69
N ASP A 112 -12.75 -0.52 10.39
CA ASP A 112 -13.95 -1.22 9.88
C ASP A 112 -15.14 -0.27 9.65
N GLN A 113 -15.17 0.85 10.37
CA GLN A 113 -16.19 1.88 10.21
C GLN A 113 -15.84 2.92 9.15
N ILE A 114 -14.55 3.09 8.85
CA ILE A 114 -14.05 4.01 7.81
C ILE A 114 -14.05 3.30 6.45
N PHE A 115 -13.55 2.07 6.41
CA PHE A 115 -13.41 1.26 5.20
C PHE A 115 -14.34 0.06 5.32
N LEU A 116 -15.58 0.26 4.89
CA LEU A 116 -16.60 -0.79 4.92
C LEU A 116 -16.14 -1.99 4.10
N PRO A 117 -16.38 -3.22 4.59
CA PRO A 117 -16.14 -4.42 3.80
C PRO A 117 -17.08 -4.40 2.59
N VAL A 118 -16.52 -4.67 1.42
CA VAL A 118 -17.26 -4.79 0.16
C VAL A 118 -17.09 -6.19 -0.39
N GLU A 119 -18.16 -6.72 -0.99
CA GLU A 119 -18.11 -8.03 -1.64
C GLU A 119 -17.35 -7.96 -2.95
N THR A 120 -16.63 -9.04 -3.28
CA THR A 120 -15.88 -9.13 -4.53
C THR A 120 -16.83 -9.02 -5.72
N GLY A 121 -16.55 -8.10 -6.64
CA GLY A 121 -17.37 -7.88 -7.83
C GLY A 121 -18.50 -6.86 -7.66
N CYS A 122 -18.73 -6.34 -6.45
CA CYS A 122 -19.84 -5.41 -6.17
C CYS A 122 -19.75 -4.08 -6.95
N LEU A 123 -18.59 -3.75 -7.50
CA LEU A 123 -18.34 -2.53 -8.28
C LEU A 123 -18.54 -2.72 -9.80
N LEU A 124 -18.79 -3.94 -10.26
CA LEU A 124 -19.03 -4.24 -11.67
C LEU A 124 -20.48 -3.98 -12.05
N ASP A 125 -21.42 -4.28 -11.14
CA ASP A 125 -22.84 -4.10 -11.35
C ASP A 125 -23.36 -2.85 -10.64
N PRO A 126 -24.04 -1.92 -11.32
CA PRO A 126 -24.55 -0.67 -10.73
C PRO A 126 -25.50 -0.87 -9.54
N ASN A 127 -26.20 -2.00 -9.50
CA ASN A 127 -27.20 -2.31 -8.47
C ASN A 127 -26.59 -2.86 -7.17
N THR A 128 -25.34 -3.34 -7.21
CA THR A 128 -24.65 -3.92 -6.05
C THR A 128 -23.65 -2.96 -5.41
N VAL A 129 -23.49 -1.76 -5.98
CA VAL A 129 -22.53 -0.75 -5.50
C VAL A 129 -22.97 -0.23 -4.12
N PRO A 130 -22.08 -0.25 -3.10
CA PRO A 130 -22.38 0.34 -1.80
C PRO A 130 -22.59 1.86 -1.91
N ASP A 131 -23.45 2.41 -1.05
CA ASP A 131 -23.82 3.83 -1.08
C ASP A 131 -22.62 4.79 -1.02
N SER A 132 -21.56 4.41 -0.32
CA SER A 132 -20.32 5.20 -0.22
C SER A 132 -19.60 5.37 -1.55
N PHE A 133 -19.78 4.44 -2.50
CA PHE A 133 -19.09 4.43 -3.78
C PHE A 133 -19.91 5.07 -4.91
N LYS A 134 -21.23 5.20 -4.76
CA LYS A 134 -22.13 5.82 -5.76
C LYS A 134 -21.65 7.18 -6.31
N PRO A 135 -21.25 8.17 -5.49
CA PRO A 135 -20.81 9.46 -6.02
C PRO A 135 -19.55 9.34 -6.88
N PHE A 136 -18.65 8.40 -6.57
CA PHE A 136 -17.46 8.13 -7.37
C PHE A 136 -17.82 7.41 -8.67
N MET A 137 -18.79 6.50 -8.64
CA MET A 137 -19.25 5.80 -9.85
C MET A 137 -19.92 6.77 -10.83
N GLU A 138 -20.78 7.68 -10.35
CA GLU A 138 -21.40 8.72 -11.17
C GLU A 138 -20.36 9.67 -11.78
N GLU A 139 -19.34 10.06 -11.00
CA GLU A 139 -18.23 10.87 -11.52
C GLU A 139 -17.47 10.14 -12.64
N LEU A 140 -17.21 8.84 -12.50
CA LEU A 140 -16.54 8.03 -13.52
C LEU A 140 -17.39 7.86 -14.77
N GLU A 141 -18.71 7.65 -14.63
CA GLU A 141 -19.66 7.60 -15.73
C GLU A 141 -19.67 8.93 -16.50
N SER A 142 -19.70 10.06 -15.80
CA SER A 142 -19.65 11.40 -16.41
C SER A 142 -18.39 11.61 -17.24
N LYS A 143 -17.23 11.08 -16.81
CA LYS A 143 -15.96 11.18 -17.53
C LYS A 143 -15.83 10.17 -18.67
N SER A 144 -16.48 9.00 -18.55
CA SER A 144 -16.48 7.94 -19.56
C SER A 144 -17.30 8.28 -20.81
N SER A 145 -18.13 9.32 -20.76
CA SER A 145 -18.78 9.90 -21.93
C SER A 145 -17.79 10.49 -22.96
N GLY A 146 -16.51 10.63 -22.60
CA GLY A 146 -15.40 10.78 -23.54
C GLY A 146 -14.83 9.42 -23.99
N SER A 147 -15.37 8.90 -25.10
CA SER A 147 -14.77 7.90 -25.99
C SER A 147 -14.18 6.61 -25.37
N VAL A 148 -15.01 5.69 -24.89
CA VAL A 148 -14.60 4.27 -24.73
C VAL A 148 -15.54 3.29 -25.45
N SER A 149 -16.64 3.77 -26.06
CA SER A 149 -17.57 2.95 -26.83
C SER A 149 -17.18 2.74 -28.31
N SER A 150 -16.19 3.47 -28.83
CA SER A 150 -15.79 3.40 -30.25
C SER A 150 -14.56 2.52 -30.54
N LEU A 151 -13.82 2.07 -29.52
CA LEU A 151 -12.60 1.25 -29.71
C LEU A 151 -12.77 -0.24 -29.41
N GLN A 152 -13.82 -0.66 -28.69
CA GLN A 152 -14.06 -2.09 -28.43
C GLN A 152 -14.67 -2.86 -29.61
N ASN A 153 -15.28 -2.18 -30.59
CA ASN A 153 -15.81 -2.83 -31.81
C ASN A 153 -14.83 -2.85 -33.00
N SER A 154 -13.69 -2.18 -32.93
CA SER A 154 -12.71 -2.15 -34.03
C SER A 154 -11.55 -3.15 -33.87
N ILE A 155 -11.31 -3.67 -32.66
CA ILE A 155 -10.15 -4.55 -32.40
C ILE A 155 -10.49 -6.03 -32.67
N ILE A 156 -11.77 -6.40 -32.70
CA ILE A 156 -12.20 -7.80 -32.95
C ILE A 156 -12.20 -8.17 -34.45
N HIS A 157 -12.10 -7.20 -35.38
CA HIS A 157 -12.23 -7.48 -36.82
C HIS A 157 -10.92 -7.46 -37.64
N THR A 158 -9.76 -7.23 -37.01
CA THR A 158 -8.46 -7.07 -37.72
C THR A 158 -7.41 -8.13 -37.36
N VAL A 159 -7.77 -9.14 -36.56
CA VAL A 159 -6.90 -10.31 -36.29
C VAL A 159 -7.69 -11.62 -36.43
N LEU A 160 -8.30 -11.79 -37.60
CA LEU A 160 -8.61 -13.09 -38.21
C LEU A 160 -8.24 -13.03 -39.69
#